data_AF-A0A4R4LHK5-F1
#
_entry.id   AF-A0A4R4LHK5-F1
#
_cell.length_a   1.000
_cell.length_b   1.000
_cell.length_c   1.000
_cell.angle_alpha   90.00
_cell.angle_beta   90.00
_cell.angle_gamma   90.00
#
_symmetry.space_group_name_H-M   'P 1'
#
loop_
_entity.id
_entity.type
_entity.pdbx_description
1 polymer ?
#
loop_
_entity_poly.entity_id
_entity_poly.type
_entity_poly.pdbx_seq_one_letter_code
_entity_poly.pdbx_strand_id
1 'polypeptide(L)'
;MYSPPLAWATRAEEVVRMRAVELAARLLLALVFLTAVVGKLRTRAGFDGFVGSVGQFGVPARWASAVARLAVATEAAVVVLLAGPPTVPAGLLLAAGLLGVLTAAIVGTLRRGVRPACRCFGAGDAPIGLRHVARNLVLLSVALLGLLGWAAAGPPPSTPAMLIAVGAAVPLAAVVVRLDDLVALFAP
;
A
#
# COMPACT_ATOMS: atom_id res chain seq x y z
N MET A 1 5.22 -47.19 12.42
CA MET A 1 4.47 -45.95 12.65
C MET A 1 5.49 -44.86 12.98
N TYR A 2 5.99 -44.17 11.96
CA TYR A 2 7.02 -43.13 12.12
C TYR A 2 6.30 -41.84 12.50
N SER A 3 6.29 -41.49 13.79
CA SER A 3 5.84 -40.18 14.25
C SER A 3 6.94 -39.18 13.89
N PRO A 4 6.72 -38.30 12.92
CA PRO A 4 7.76 -37.38 12.52
C PRO A 4 7.96 -36.33 13.65
N PRO A 5 9.20 -35.88 13.96
CA PRO A 5 9.50 -35.07 15.15
C PRO A 5 8.83 -33.69 15.15
N LEU A 6 7.99 -33.35 16.13
CA LEU A 6 7.21 -32.08 16.24
C LEU A 6 7.85 -30.81 15.62
N ALA A 7 9.17 -30.63 15.70
CA ALA A 7 9.94 -29.55 15.08
C ALA A 7 9.94 -29.45 13.53
N TRP A 8 9.63 -30.52 12.76
CA TRP A 8 9.45 -30.42 11.30
C TRP A 8 8.04 -29.91 10.95
N ALA A 9 7.03 -30.30 11.74
CA ALA A 9 5.64 -29.90 11.54
C ALA A 9 5.49 -28.39 11.79
N THR A 10 6.09 -27.89 12.87
CA THR A 10 6.08 -26.45 13.18
C THR A 10 6.80 -25.62 12.12
N ARG A 11 7.96 -26.08 11.63
CA ARG A 11 8.66 -25.40 10.53
C ARG A 11 7.88 -25.39 9.22
N ALA A 12 7.20 -26.49 8.88
CA ALA A 12 6.37 -26.55 7.69
C ALA A 12 5.16 -25.60 7.80
N GLU A 13 4.52 -25.55 8.97
CA GLU A 13 3.41 -24.61 9.24
C GLU A 13 3.85 -23.14 9.21
N GLU A 14 5.04 -22.81 9.72
CA GLU A 14 5.60 -21.46 9.64
C GLU A 14 5.85 -21.04 8.19
N VAL A 15 6.44 -21.93 7.38
CA VAL A 15 6.71 -21.67 5.96
C VAL A 15 5.42 -21.46 5.17
N VAL A 16 4.38 -22.26 5.40
CA VAL A 16 3.06 -22.07 4.76
C VAL A 16 2.42 -20.75 5.20
N ARG A 17 2.53 -20.39 6.49
CA ARG A 17 2.05 -19.09 7.00
C ARG A 17 2.76 -17.92 6.33
N MET A 18 4.08 -17.99 6.19
CA MET A 18 4.87 -16.92 5.56
C MET A 18 4.48 -16.69 4.09
N ARG A 19 4.12 -17.75 3.35
CA ARG A 19 3.59 -17.63 1.98
C ARG A 19 2.21 -16.97 1.93
N ALA A 20 1.32 -17.33 2.85
CA ALA A 20 0.01 -16.69 2.93
C ALA A 20 0.13 -15.19 3.25
N VAL A 21 1.08 -14.82 4.13
CA VAL A 21 1.39 -13.42 4.47
C VAL A 21 1.91 -12.66 3.25
N GLU A 22 2.86 -13.21 2.50
CA GLU A 22 3.36 -12.59 1.27
C GLU A 22 2.24 -12.36 0.25
N LEU A 23 1.44 -13.38 -0.03
CA LEU A 23 0.34 -13.29 -0.98
C LEU A 23 -0.70 -12.25 -0.55
N ALA A 24 -1.10 -12.25 0.73
CA ALA A 24 -2.05 -11.27 1.25
C ALA A 24 -1.50 -9.84 1.16
N ALA A 25 -0.24 -9.64 1.55
CA ALA A 25 0.43 -8.34 1.48
C ALA A 25 0.50 -7.82 0.03
N ARG A 26 0.93 -8.70 -0.89
CA ARG A 26 1.03 -8.42 -2.32
C ARG A 26 -0.30 -8.01 -2.93
N LEU A 27 -1.37 -8.76 -2.65
CA LEU A 27 -2.71 -8.47 -3.19
C LEU A 27 -3.27 -7.17 -2.61
N LEU A 28 -3.15 -6.97 -1.29
CA LEU A 28 -3.61 -5.74 -0.63
C LEU A 28 -2.90 -4.50 -1.20
N LEU A 29 -1.57 -4.52 -1.28
CA LEU A 29 -0.79 -3.41 -1.81
C LEU A 29 -1.09 -3.18 -3.30
N ALA A 30 -1.16 -4.23 -4.11
CA ALA A 30 -1.50 -4.10 -5.52
C ALA A 30 -2.87 -3.44 -5.73
N LEU A 31 -3.89 -3.82 -4.96
CA LEU A 31 -5.22 -3.20 -5.03
C LEU A 31 -5.21 -1.74 -4.57
N VAL A 32 -4.54 -1.43 -3.45
CA VAL A 32 -4.45 -0.04 -2.95
C VAL A 32 -3.72 0.86 -3.93
N PHE A 33 -2.59 0.42 -4.50
CA PHE A 33 -1.87 1.20 -5.50
C PHE A 33 -2.62 1.29 -6.83
N LEU A 34 -3.28 0.22 -7.26
CA LEU A 34 -4.10 0.23 -8.47
C LEU A 34 -5.26 1.24 -8.35
N THR A 35 -5.98 1.23 -7.23
CA THR A 35 -7.04 2.22 -6.99
C THR A 35 -6.52 3.65 -6.98
N ALA A 36 -5.32 3.89 -6.42
CA ALA A 36 -4.67 5.20 -6.46
C ALA A 36 -4.33 5.66 -7.88
N VAL A 37 -3.72 4.78 -8.69
CA VAL A 37 -3.36 5.05 -10.09
C VAL A 37 -4.61 5.32 -10.92
N VAL A 38 -5.61 4.44 -10.83
CA VAL A 38 -6.88 4.60 -11.54
C VAL A 38 -7.57 5.90 -11.12
N GLY A 39 -7.62 6.21 -9.82
CA GLY A 39 -8.21 7.44 -9.31
C GLY A 39 -7.56 8.72 -9.85
N LYS A 40 -6.25 8.70 -10.09
CA LYS A 40 -5.48 9.84 -10.63
C LYS A 40 -5.54 9.96 -12.15
N LEU A 41 -5.57 8.83 -12.87
CA LEU A 41 -5.52 8.81 -14.33
C LEU A 41 -6.90 8.77 -15.00
N ARG A 42 -7.96 8.41 -14.28
CA ARG A 42 -9.31 8.27 -14.85
C ARG A 42 -9.86 9.58 -15.42
N THR A 43 -9.50 10.73 -14.86
CA THR A 43 -9.96 12.03 -15.33
C THR A 43 -8.84 13.07 -15.29
N ARG A 44 -8.84 14.03 -16.23
CA ARG A 44 -7.93 15.17 -16.21
C ARG A 44 -8.03 15.96 -14.90
N ALA A 45 -9.26 16.21 -14.44
CA ALA A 45 -9.52 16.87 -13.16
C ALA A 45 -8.94 16.13 -11.95
N GLY A 46 -8.90 14.78 -11.98
CA GLY A 46 -8.26 13.97 -10.94
C GLY A 46 -6.75 14.18 -10.91
N PHE A 47 -6.11 14.18 -12.08
CA PHE A 47 -4.67 14.43 -12.20
C PHE A 47 -4.31 15.88 -11.83
N ASP A 48 -5.03 16.88 -12.35
CA ASP A 48 -4.79 18.30 -12.05
C ASP A 48 -4.98 18.60 -10.56
N GLY A 49 -5.99 17.97 -9.95
CA GLY A 49 -6.19 18.01 -8.51
C GLY A 49 -5.02 17.44 -7.71
N PHE A 50 -4.43 16.33 -8.17
CA PHE A 50 -3.25 15.75 -7.54
C PHE A 50 -2.01 16.66 -7.69
N VAL A 51 -1.81 17.27 -8.85
CA VAL A 51 -0.77 18.29 -9.07
C VAL A 51 -0.94 19.46 -8.10
N GLY A 52 -2.18 19.93 -7.92
CA GLY A 52 -2.51 20.98 -6.94
C GLY A 52 -2.16 20.58 -5.51
N SER A 53 -2.48 19.35 -5.10
CA SER A 53 -2.10 18.82 -3.78
C SER A 53 -0.58 18.77 -3.59
N VAL A 54 0.18 18.33 -4.60
CA VAL A 54 1.66 18.27 -4.53
C VAL A 54 2.27 19.64 -4.20
N GLY A 55 1.75 20.72 -4.79
CA GLY A 55 2.19 22.08 -4.47
C GLY A 55 2.00 22.45 -2.99
N GLN A 56 0.93 21.95 -2.36
CA GLN A 56 0.62 22.22 -0.95
C GLN A 56 1.56 21.50 0.03
N PHE A 57 2.32 20.49 -0.44
CA PHE A 57 3.37 19.84 0.36
C PHE A 57 4.70 20.60 0.36
N GLY A 58 4.76 21.77 -0.28
CA GLY A 58 5.95 22.62 -0.36
C GLY A 58 6.80 22.39 -1.61
N VAL A 59 6.27 21.66 -2.60
CA VAL A 59 6.93 21.49 -3.90
C VAL A 59 6.70 22.76 -4.73
N PRO A 60 7.75 23.40 -5.28
CA PRO A 60 7.58 24.59 -6.12
C PRO A 60 6.69 24.28 -7.32
N ALA A 61 5.82 25.23 -7.72
CA ALA A 61 4.84 25.04 -8.79
C ALA A 61 5.45 24.51 -10.10
N ARG A 62 6.67 24.97 -10.46
CA ARG A 62 7.43 24.51 -11.64
C ARG A 62 7.74 23.00 -11.64
N TRP A 63 7.81 22.38 -10.46
CA TRP A 63 8.12 20.96 -10.27
C TRP A 63 6.88 20.12 -9.95
N ALA A 64 5.76 20.73 -9.54
CA ALA A 64 4.58 20.00 -9.08
C ALA A 64 4.06 18.98 -10.10
N SER A 65 3.97 19.36 -11.38
CA SER A 65 3.55 18.45 -12.45
C SER A 65 4.56 17.32 -12.71
N ALA A 66 5.86 17.59 -12.63
CA ALA A 66 6.89 16.58 -12.80
C ALA A 66 6.88 15.57 -11.64
N VAL A 67 6.78 16.05 -10.40
CA VAL A 67 6.69 15.22 -9.19
C VAL A 67 5.41 14.40 -9.20
N ALA A 68 4.27 14.98 -9.61
CA ALA A 68 3.01 14.26 -9.73
C ALA A 68 3.10 13.11 -10.75
N ARG A 69 3.68 13.37 -11.94
CA ARG A 69 3.89 12.32 -12.94
C ARG A 69 4.83 11.22 -12.43
N LEU A 70 5.91 11.60 -11.76
CA LEU A 70 6.86 10.64 -11.19
C LEU A 70 6.18 9.77 -10.12
N ALA A 71 5.36 10.37 -9.24
CA ALA A 71 4.60 9.64 -8.23
C ALA A 71 3.64 8.62 -8.88
N VAL A 72 2.84 9.04 -9.87
CA VAL A 72 1.92 8.14 -10.59
C VAL A 72 2.70 7.03 -11.33
N ALA A 73 3.83 7.36 -11.95
CA ALA A 73 4.67 6.37 -12.61
C ALA A 73 5.23 5.34 -11.61
N THR A 74 5.61 5.80 -10.42
CA THR A 74 6.11 4.93 -9.34
C THR A 74 5.00 4.03 -8.80
N GLU A 75 3.79 4.56 -8.61
CA GLU A 75 2.62 3.78 -8.19
C GLU A 75 2.26 2.71 -9.23
N ALA A 76 2.27 3.06 -10.52
CA ALA A 76 2.04 2.11 -11.60
C ALA A 76 3.13 1.04 -11.65
N ALA A 77 4.41 1.43 -11.46
CA ALA A 77 5.52 0.50 -11.38
C ALA A 77 5.36 -0.49 -10.21
N VAL A 78 4.89 -0.03 -9.05
CA VAL A 78 4.57 -0.93 -7.92
C VAL A 78 3.54 -1.99 -8.35
N VAL A 79 2.43 -1.58 -8.98
CA VAL A 79 1.39 -2.52 -9.43
C VAL A 79 1.94 -3.55 -10.41
N VAL A 80 2.74 -3.10 -11.39
CA VAL A 80 3.35 -3.99 -12.39
C VAL A 80 4.36 -4.95 -11.76
N LEU A 81 5.23 -4.46 -10.86
CA LEU A 81 6.22 -5.29 -10.19
C LEU A 81 5.58 -6.32 -9.26
N LEU A 82 4.44 -5.98 -8.65
CA LEU A 82 3.64 -6.93 -7.86
C LEU A 82 2.83 -7.90 -8.73
N ALA A 83 2.85 -7.83 -10.07
CA ALA A 83 2.09 -8.76 -10.92
C ALA A 83 2.81 -10.10 -11.17
N GLY A 84 4.14 -10.13 -11.14
CA GLY A 84 4.95 -11.33 -11.41
C GLY A 84 5.71 -11.83 -10.17
N PRO A 85 5.78 -13.16 -9.89
CA PRO A 85 6.59 -13.73 -8.81
C PRO A 85 8.06 -13.25 -8.74
N PRO A 86 8.82 -13.13 -9.86
CA PRO A 86 10.23 -12.72 -9.80
C PRO A 86 10.41 -11.24 -9.43
N THR A 87 9.39 -10.41 -9.66
CA THR A 87 9.45 -8.97 -9.44
C THR A 87 8.81 -8.53 -8.12
N VAL A 88 8.13 -9.43 -7.40
CA VAL A 88 7.51 -9.16 -6.10
C VAL A 88 8.42 -8.43 -5.10
N PRO A 89 9.66 -8.88 -4.82
CA PRO A 89 10.49 -8.22 -3.81
C PRO A 89 10.80 -6.77 -4.21
N ALA A 90 11.05 -6.51 -5.49
CA ALA A 90 11.25 -5.16 -6.00
C ALA A 90 9.98 -4.30 -5.86
N GLY A 91 8.80 -4.87 -6.15
CA GLY A 91 7.51 -4.20 -5.97
C GLY A 91 7.22 -3.87 -4.50
N LEU A 92 7.51 -4.78 -3.57
CA LEU A 92 7.33 -4.57 -2.13
C LEU A 92 8.28 -3.52 -1.58
N LEU A 93 9.56 -3.54 -2.00
CA LEU A 93 10.54 -2.52 -1.63
C LEU A 93 10.15 -1.14 -2.16
N LEU A 94 9.70 -1.07 -3.42
CA LEU A 94 9.25 0.18 -4.03
C LEU A 94 7.99 0.73 -3.33
N ALA A 95 7.04 -0.16 -3.00
CA ALA A 95 5.86 0.18 -2.21
C ALA A 95 6.24 0.75 -0.84
N ALA A 96 7.15 0.06 -0.12
CA ALA A 96 7.63 0.51 1.18
C ALA A 96 8.33 1.87 1.11
N GLY A 97 9.21 2.06 0.13
CA GLY A 97 9.90 3.34 -0.10
C GLY A 97 8.91 4.47 -0.39
N LEU A 98 7.95 4.23 -1.28
CA LEU A 98 6.92 5.22 -1.61
C LEU A 98 6.05 5.57 -0.40
N LEU A 99 5.60 4.58 0.37
CA LEU A 99 4.84 4.81 1.61
C LEU A 99 5.66 5.57 2.65
N GLY A 100 6.96 5.28 2.77
CA GLY A 100 7.88 6.00 3.65
C GLY A 100 8.01 7.48 3.25
N VAL A 101 8.20 7.76 1.96
CA VAL A 101 8.27 9.14 1.43
C VAL A 101 6.95 9.88 1.66
N LEU A 102 5.80 9.27 1.37
CA LEU A 102 4.49 9.89 1.66
C LEU A 102 4.32 10.17 3.16
N THR A 103 4.73 9.24 4.01
CA THR A 103 4.64 9.40 5.46
C THR A 103 5.49 10.58 5.93
N ALA A 104 6.74 10.68 5.45
CA ALA A 104 7.62 11.79 5.77
C ALA A 104 7.07 13.14 5.29
N ALA A 105 6.49 13.18 4.08
CA ALA A 105 5.87 14.38 3.53
C ALA A 105 4.66 14.84 4.38
N ILE A 106 3.78 13.90 4.77
CA ILE A 106 2.62 14.20 5.63
C ILE A 106 3.08 14.70 7.00
N VAL A 107 4.02 13.99 7.65
CA VAL A 107 4.56 14.40 8.96
C VAL A 107 5.23 15.77 8.87
N GLY A 108 6.03 16.04 7.84
CA GLY A 108 6.66 17.33 7.62
C GLY A 108 5.64 18.46 7.47
N THR A 109 4.56 18.24 6.72
CA THR A 109 3.49 19.22 6.56
C THR A 109 2.71 19.45 7.86
N LEU A 110 2.40 18.40 8.61
CA LEU A 110 1.74 18.51 9.92
C LEU A 110 2.61 19.27 10.93
N ARG A 111 3.94 19.04 10.92
CA ARG A 111 4.89 19.79 11.77
C ARG A 111 4.96 21.28 11.44
N ARG A 112 4.64 21.67 10.19
CA ARG A 112 4.50 23.08 9.78
C ARG A 112 3.15 23.68 10.15
N GLY A 113 2.26 22.91 10.79
CA GLY A 113 0.92 23.36 11.18
C GLY A 113 -0.08 23.44 10.03
N VAL A 114 0.29 22.99 8.83
CA VAL A 114 -0.57 23.06 7.64
C VAL A 114 -1.31 21.74 7.46
N ARG A 115 -2.58 21.79 7.06
CA ARG A 115 -3.41 20.60 6.80
C ARG A 115 -4.06 20.63 5.42
N PRO A 116 -3.28 20.50 4.34
CA PRO A 116 -3.82 20.42 2.98
C PRO A 116 -4.74 19.21 2.78
N ALA A 117 -5.55 19.25 1.73
CA ALA A 117 -6.35 18.11 1.30
C ALA A 117 -5.46 16.99 0.74
N CYS A 118 -5.70 15.74 1.17
CA CYS A 118 -4.88 14.59 0.79
C CYS A 118 -5.46 13.80 -0.39
N ARG A 119 -4.97 14.05 -1.61
CA ARG A 119 -5.35 13.28 -2.81
C ARG A 119 -4.42 12.09 -3.12
N CYS A 120 -3.61 11.66 -2.15
CA CYS A 120 -2.57 10.64 -2.34
C CYS A 120 -3.09 9.26 -2.76
N PHE A 121 -4.32 8.88 -2.42
CA PHE A 121 -4.92 7.60 -2.83
C PHE A 121 -6.16 7.77 -3.74
N GLY A 122 -6.35 8.96 -4.32
CA GLY A 122 -7.44 9.26 -5.23
C GLY A 122 -8.72 9.72 -4.51
N ALA A 123 -9.24 10.88 -4.94
CA ALA A 123 -10.51 11.51 -4.59
C ALA A 123 -10.73 12.05 -3.16
N GLY A 124 -9.82 11.84 -2.20
CA GLY A 124 -9.97 12.40 -0.85
C GLY A 124 -9.76 13.92 -0.81
N ASP A 125 -10.77 14.67 -0.37
CA ASP A 125 -10.68 16.11 -0.07
C ASP A 125 -10.53 16.41 1.43
N ALA A 126 -10.49 15.37 2.25
CA ALA A 126 -10.34 15.52 3.69
C ALA A 126 -8.94 16.09 4.05
N PRO A 127 -8.85 17.00 5.03
CA PRO A 127 -7.57 17.55 5.47
C PRO A 127 -6.69 16.45 6.06
N ILE A 128 -5.37 16.52 5.77
CA ILE A 128 -4.40 15.59 6.33
C ILE A 128 -4.42 15.61 7.87
N GLY A 129 -4.13 14.45 8.45
CA GLY A 129 -4.11 14.23 9.89
C GLY A 129 -3.38 12.94 10.25
N LEU A 130 -3.23 12.69 11.55
CA LEU A 130 -2.49 11.53 12.08
C LEU A 130 -3.00 10.18 11.56
N ARG A 131 -4.28 10.08 11.21
CA ARG A 131 -4.86 8.88 10.59
C ARG A 131 -4.20 8.48 9.28
N HIS A 132 -3.76 9.46 8.46
CA HIS A 132 -3.07 9.17 7.20
C HIS A 132 -1.66 8.62 7.45
N VAL A 133 -0.99 9.13 8.50
CA VAL A 133 0.30 8.59 8.96
C VAL A 133 0.10 7.15 9.43
N ALA A 134 -0.90 6.89 10.28
CA ALA A 134 -1.20 5.54 10.76
C ALA A 134 -1.51 4.57 9.60
N ARG A 135 -2.36 4.98 8.64
CA ARG A 135 -2.67 4.19 7.45
C ARG A 135 -1.40 3.84 6.67
N ASN A 136 -0.54 4.81 6.40
CA ASN A 136 0.69 4.55 5.66
C ASN A 136 1.66 3.66 6.43
N LEU A 137 1.78 3.82 7.76
CA LEU A 137 2.61 2.96 8.60
C LEU A 137 2.09 1.52 8.63
N VAL A 138 0.77 1.31 8.66
CA VAL A 138 0.19 -0.03 8.55
C VAL A 138 0.53 -0.65 7.19
N LEU A 139 0.36 0.09 6.09
CA LEU A 139 0.71 -0.42 4.75
C LEU A 139 2.21 -0.66 4.59
N LEU A 140 3.05 0.17 5.23
CA LEU A 140 4.50 0.00 5.25
C LEU A 140 4.85 -1.31 5.96
N SER A 141 4.27 -1.55 7.14
CA SER A 141 4.44 -2.81 7.87
C SER A 141 3.98 -4.02 7.06
N VAL A 142 2.86 -3.91 6.33
CA VAL A 142 2.39 -4.95 5.40
C VAL A 142 3.43 -5.22 4.31
N ALA A 143 4.03 -4.19 3.72
CA ALA A 143 5.07 -4.35 2.70
C ALA A 143 6.32 -5.06 3.25
N LEU A 144 6.75 -4.70 4.46
CA LEU A 144 7.89 -5.33 5.14
C LEU A 144 7.60 -6.78 5.52
N LEU A 145 6.40 -7.07 6.05
CA LEU A 145 5.97 -8.44 6.35
C LEU A 145 5.88 -9.29 5.09
N GLY A 146 5.40 -8.73 3.99
CA GLY A 146 5.40 -9.41 2.69
C GLY A 146 6.82 -9.75 2.21
N LEU A 147 7.79 -8.84 2.42
CA LEU A 147 9.18 -9.05 2.05
C LEU A 147 9.84 -10.14 2.90
N LEU A 148 9.57 -10.16 4.20
CA LEU A 148 10.01 -11.23 5.11
C LEU A 148 9.38 -12.57 4.72
N GLY A 149 8.08 -12.58 4.40
CA GLY A 149 7.37 -13.78 3.94
C GLY A 149 7.90 -14.31 2.61
N TRP A 150 8.30 -13.41 1.70
CA TRP A 150 8.98 -13.77 0.46
C TRP A 150 10.38 -14.34 0.71
N ALA A 151 11.17 -13.74 1.60
CA ALA A 151 12.54 -14.18 1.90
C ALA A 151 12.59 -15.54 2.64
N ALA A 152 11.58 -15.84 3.45
CA ALA A 152 11.43 -17.13 4.15
C ALA A 152 10.90 -18.28 3.27
N ALA A 153 10.82 -18.06 1.94
CA ALA A 153 10.11 -18.88 0.97
C ALA A 153 10.47 -20.39 0.95
N GLY A 154 9.47 -21.24 1.20
CA GLY A 154 9.43 -22.67 0.86
C GLY A 154 8.32 -23.01 -0.16
N PRO A 155 7.74 -24.24 -0.18
CA PRO A 155 6.75 -24.66 -1.18
C PRO A 155 5.52 -23.73 -1.26
N PRO A 156 4.77 -23.75 -2.39
CA PRO A 156 3.64 -22.86 -2.61
C PRO A 156 2.54 -23.04 -1.54
N PRO A 157 1.79 -21.97 -1.21
CA PRO A 157 0.70 -22.04 -0.23
C PRO A 157 -0.40 -23.00 -0.71
N SER A 158 -1.10 -23.61 0.25
CA SER A 158 -2.23 -24.50 -0.06
C SER A 158 -3.40 -23.72 -0.68
N THR A 159 -4.21 -24.38 -1.51
CA THR A 159 -5.38 -23.76 -2.18
C THR A 159 -6.32 -23.03 -1.21
N PRO A 160 -6.66 -23.57 -0.01
CA PRO A 160 -7.50 -22.86 0.96
C PRO A 160 -6.85 -21.57 1.47
N ALA A 161 -5.54 -21.57 1.73
CA ALA A 161 -4.82 -20.38 2.17
C ALA A 161 -4.80 -19.29 1.08
N MET A 162 -4.69 -19.69 -0.19
CA MET A 162 -4.80 -18.75 -1.32
C MET A 162 -6.20 -18.13 -1.40
N LEU A 163 -7.27 -18.93 -1.26
CA LEU A 163 -8.65 -18.44 -1.27
C LEU A 163 -8.92 -17.46 -0.13
N ILE A 164 -8.43 -17.74 1.08
CA ILE A 164 -8.54 -16.83 2.23
C ILE A 164 -7.78 -15.52 1.96
N ALA A 165 -6.55 -15.59 1.46
CA ALA A 165 -5.75 -14.41 1.16
C ALA A 165 -6.44 -13.51 0.10
N VAL A 166 -6.95 -14.11 -0.98
CA VAL A 166 -7.70 -13.40 -2.02
C VAL A 166 -9.00 -12.82 -1.47
N GLY A 167 -9.76 -13.61 -0.72
CA GLY A 167 -11.03 -13.21 -0.13
C GLY A 167 -10.89 -12.08 0.89
N ALA A 168 -9.79 -12.04 1.65
CA ALA A 168 -9.51 -10.99 2.63
C ALA A 168 -8.91 -9.71 2.00
N ALA A 169 -8.13 -9.84 0.91
CA ALA A 169 -7.42 -8.70 0.33
C ALA A 169 -8.36 -7.62 -0.21
N VAL A 170 -9.45 -7.99 -0.88
CA VAL A 170 -10.43 -7.05 -1.46
C VAL A 170 -11.13 -6.20 -0.39
N PRO A 171 -11.78 -6.76 0.65
CA PRO A 171 -12.42 -5.96 1.68
C PRO A 171 -11.42 -5.13 2.48
N LEU A 172 -10.22 -5.65 2.78
CA LEU A 172 -9.17 -4.88 3.44
C LEU A 172 -8.71 -3.70 2.59
N ALA A 173 -8.51 -3.89 1.28
CA ALA A 173 -8.17 -2.81 0.37
C ALA A 173 -9.29 -1.77 0.31
N ALA A 174 -10.55 -2.19 0.25
CA ALA A 174 -11.70 -1.29 0.26
C ALA A 174 -11.74 -0.46 1.56
N VAL A 175 -11.57 -1.08 2.73
CA VAL A 175 -11.51 -0.39 4.02
C VAL A 175 -10.35 0.59 4.07
N VAL A 176 -9.16 0.21 3.63
CA VAL A 176 -7.99 1.09 3.61
C VAL A 176 -8.22 2.30 2.69
N VAL A 177 -8.74 2.07 1.49
CA VAL A 177 -8.98 3.13 0.49
C VAL A 177 -10.07 4.08 0.96
N ARG A 178 -11.13 3.54 1.57
CA ARG A 178 -12.32 4.28 2.04
C ARG A 178 -12.27 4.68 3.50
N LEU A 179 -11.12 4.55 4.16
CA LEU A 179 -11.01 4.84 5.59
C LEU A 179 -11.43 6.27 5.93
N ASP A 180 -11.08 7.24 5.08
CA ASP A 180 -11.47 8.64 5.25
C ASP A 180 -12.98 8.85 5.09
N ASP A 181 -13.61 8.21 4.09
CA ASP A 181 -15.07 8.26 3.86
C ASP A 181 -15.83 7.61 5.02
N LEU A 182 -15.33 6.46 5.52
CA LEU A 182 -15.91 5.74 6.64
C LEU A 182 -15.82 6.56 7.93
N VAL A 183 -14.67 7.15 8.21
CA VAL A 183 -14.49 8.00 9.40
C VAL A 183 -15.35 9.26 9.31
N ALA A 184 -15.49 9.86 8.12
CA ALA A 184 -16.39 11.00 7.93
C ALA A 184 -17.87 10.63 8.15
N LEU A 185 -18.29 9.42 7.80
CA LEU A 185 -19.66 8.94 8.00
C LEU A 185 -20.01 8.75 9.49
N PHE A 186 -19.02 8.43 10.33
CA PHE A 186 -19.20 8.23 11.78
C PHE A 186 -18.70 9.41 12.62
N ALA A 187 -18.19 10.47 11.99
CA ALA A 187 -17.82 11.69 12.70
C ALA A 187 -19.11 12.45 13.09
N PRO A 188 -19.25 12.87 14.36
CA PRO A 188 -20.43 13.58 14.86
C PRO A 188 -20.60 14.98 14.28
#